data_AF-A0A842TP71-F1
#
_entry.id   AF-A0A842TP71-F1
#
_cell.length_a   1.000
_cell.length_b   1.000
_cell.length_c   1.000
_cell.angle_alpha   90.00
_cell.angle_beta   90.00
_cell.angle_gamma   90.00
#
_symmetry.space_group_name_H-M   'P 1'
#
loop_
_entity.id
_entity.type
_entity.pdbx_description
1 polymer ?
#
loop_
_entity_poly.entity_id
_entity_poly.type
_entity_poly.pdbx_seq_one_letter_code
_entity_poly.pdbx_strand_id
1 'polypeptide(L)'
;MKKHFEEKILKEIQIYLKENEQSSVQDILKHLKGKFNADQKEMLDIIKGLNKKDKIKLFEEEKQQQEKEISSYIDYIFSKKALDFWISLAIIIIVLPLVLLVPEDSFTSGNGLYFFLGILRMIFGGIITILLPGFGLISTLYPTNKELDTLQRYGLSFGLSIVIVVLVGLILNFTPFGITLIPILFSIDLITLTFTVLALFMEMRAFFKDKNSKIS
;
A
#
# COMPACT_ATOMS: atom_id res chain seq x y z
N MET A 1 38.97 6.44 3.57
CA MET A 1 38.86 5.53 4.75
C MET A 1 37.54 4.76 4.81
N LYS A 2 36.34 5.39 4.70
CA LYS A 2 35.04 4.69 4.79
C LYS A 2 34.83 3.52 3.81
N LYS A 3 35.14 3.67 2.52
CA LYS A 3 34.96 2.59 1.52
C LYS A 3 35.75 1.31 1.84
N HIS A 4 36.97 1.45 2.36
CA HIS A 4 37.82 0.31 2.69
C HIS A 4 37.31 -0.45 3.93
N PHE A 5 36.65 0.26 4.84
CA PHE A 5 35.99 -0.31 6.01
C PHE A 5 34.70 -1.06 5.62
N GLU A 6 33.88 -0.50 4.72
CA GLU A 6 32.69 -1.16 4.17
C GLU A 6 33.03 -2.47 3.44
N GLU A 7 34.11 -2.51 2.66
CA GLU A 7 34.54 -3.74 1.96
C GLU A 7 35.04 -4.82 2.92
N LYS A 8 35.66 -4.43 4.03
CA LYS A 8 36.14 -5.37 5.05
C LYS A 8 34.97 -5.98 5.82
N ILE A 9 33.98 -5.16 6.18
CA ILE A 9 32.72 -5.63 6.77
C ILE A 9 31.97 -6.54 5.81
N LEU A 10 31.88 -6.18 4.52
CA LEU A 10 31.25 -7.02 3.50
C LEU A 10 31.84 -8.42 3.41
N LYS A 11 33.17 -8.52 3.35
CA LYS A 11 33.85 -9.82 3.30
C LYS A 11 33.58 -10.64 4.55
N GLU A 12 33.58 -10.01 5.71
CA GLU A 12 33.33 -10.68 6.98
C GLU A 12 31.88 -11.17 7.09
N ILE A 13 30.91 -10.35 6.68
CA ILE A 13 29.50 -10.75 6.61
C ILE A 13 29.32 -11.91 5.62
N GLN A 14 29.99 -11.89 4.46
CA GLN A 14 29.93 -12.99 3.50
C GLN A 14 30.54 -14.30 4.04
N ILE A 15 31.64 -14.21 4.80
CA ILE A 15 32.23 -15.39 5.47
C ILE A 15 31.25 -15.94 6.51
N TYR A 16 30.68 -15.08 7.34
CA TYR A 16 29.75 -15.47 8.38
C TYR A 16 28.44 -16.06 7.83
N LEU A 17 27.89 -15.47 6.77
CA LEU A 17 26.69 -15.98 6.08
C LEU A 17 26.94 -17.30 5.32
N LYS A 18 28.19 -17.59 4.95
CA LYS A 18 28.57 -18.88 4.33
C LYS A 18 28.62 -20.01 5.36
N GLU A 19 28.92 -19.68 6.61
CA GLU A 19 28.91 -20.63 7.73
C GLU A 19 27.53 -20.72 8.40
N ASN A 20 26.71 -19.68 8.31
CA ASN A 20 25.36 -19.62 8.90
C ASN A 20 24.36 -18.97 7.94
N GLU A 21 23.68 -19.79 7.13
CA GLU A 21 22.77 -19.33 6.08
C GLU A 21 21.51 -18.59 6.58
N GLN A 22 21.20 -18.64 7.88
CA GLN A 22 19.99 -18.06 8.51
C GLN A 22 20.28 -17.15 9.72
N SER A 23 21.36 -16.38 9.70
CA SER A 23 21.69 -15.48 10.81
C SER A 23 20.89 -14.17 10.81
N SER A 24 20.40 -13.76 11.98
CA SER A 24 19.74 -12.46 12.17
C SER A 24 20.71 -11.30 11.96
N VAL A 25 20.20 -10.12 11.59
CA VAL A 25 20.98 -8.87 11.59
C VAL A 25 21.59 -8.62 12.98
N GLN A 26 20.90 -9.04 14.05
CA GLN A 26 21.42 -8.93 15.42
C GLN A 26 22.61 -9.86 15.68
N ASP A 27 22.60 -11.07 15.11
CA ASP A 27 23.71 -12.03 15.24
C ASP A 27 24.94 -11.56 14.47
N ILE A 28 24.72 -11.01 13.27
CA ILE A 28 25.77 -10.39 12.45
C ILE A 28 26.37 -9.19 13.20
N LEU A 29 25.54 -8.33 13.81
CA LEU A 29 26.04 -7.19 14.60
C LEU A 29 26.80 -7.63 15.84
N LYS A 30 26.38 -8.72 16.50
CA LYS A 30 27.06 -9.28 17.68
C LYS A 30 28.41 -9.88 17.29
N HIS A 31 28.49 -10.57 16.15
CA HIS A 31 29.74 -11.10 15.60
C HIS A 31 30.69 -9.98 15.16
N LEU A 32 30.18 -8.95 14.49
CA LEU A 32 30.98 -7.81 14.04
C LEU A 32 31.49 -6.94 15.19
N LYS A 33 30.69 -6.76 16.26
CA LYS A 33 31.13 -6.06 17.48
C LYS A 33 32.30 -6.76 18.18
N GLY A 34 32.42 -8.08 18.02
CA GLY A 34 33.56 -8.85 18.53
C GLY A 34 34.86 -8.67 17.73
N LYS A 35 34.78 -8.27 16.45
CA LYS A 35 35.93 -8.10 15.55
C LYS A 35 36.27 -6.65 15.22
N PHE A 36 35.31 -5.74 15.35
CA PHE A 36 35.45 -4.33 15.00
C PHE A 36 34.93 -3.43 16.12
N ASN A 37 35.75 -2.45 16.52
CA ASN A 37 35.42 -1.49 17.56
C ASN A 37 34.60 -0.30 17.02
N ALA A 38 33.55 -0.60 16.26
CA ALA A 38 32.68 0.40 15.62
C ALA A 38 31.35 0.55 16.37
N ASP A 39 30.73 1.73 16.26
CA ASP A 39 29.44 1.99 16.89
C ASP A 39 28.32 1.19 16.20
N GLN A 40 27.33 0.72 16.99
CA GLN A 40 26.22 -0.10 16.46
C GLN A 40 25.41 0.64 15.39
N LYS A 41 25.26 1.97 15.53
CA LYS A 41 24.59 2.80 14.54
C LYS A 41 25.35 2.85 13.22
N GLU A 42 26.68 2.98 13.27
CA GLU A 42 27.51 3.05 12.06
C GLU A 42 27.52 1.70 11.32
N MET A 43 27.53 0.58 12.05
CA MET A 43 27.41 -0.77 11.45
C MET A 43 26.02 -1.04 10.85
N LEU A 44 24.95 -0.58 11.50
CA LEU A 44 23.58 -0.67 10.99
C LEU A 44 23.40 0.13 9.68
N ASP A 45 23.96 1.33 9.60
CA ASP A 45 23.89 2.17 8.39
C ASP A 45 24.65 1.54 7.23
N ILE A 46 25.79 0.91 7.50
CA ILE A 46 26.55 0.16 6.49
C ILE A 46 25.74 -1.06 6.01
N ILE A 47 25.21 -1.88 6.93
CA ILE A 47 24.41 -3.07 6.58
C ILE A 47 23.16 -2.69 5.77
N LYS A 48 22.45 -1.62 6.16
CA LYS A 48 21.31 -1.08 5.39
C LYS A 48 21.73 -0.57 4.00
N GLY A 49 22.86 0.13 3.92
CA GLY A 49 23.43 0.59 2.66
C GLY A 49 23.85 -0.55 1.72
N LEU A 50 24.24 -1.70 2.27
CA LEU A 50 24.61 -2.90 1.50
C LEU A 50 23.38 -3.69 1.01
N ASN A 51 22.30 -3.72 1.79
CA ASN A 51 20.99 -4.25 1.35
C ASN A 51 20.42 -3.40 0.21
N LYS A 52 20.47 -2.07 0.33
CA LYS A 52 20.02 -1.14 -0.73
C LYS A 52 20.82 -1.27 -2.04
N LYS A 53 22.04 -1.82 -1.97
CA LYS A 53 22.92 -2.09 -3.13
C LYS A 53 22.77 -3.53 -3.66
N ASP A 54 21.78 -4.30 -3.21
CA ASP A 54 21.55 -5.72 -3.54
C ASP A 54 22.74 -6.66 -3.25
N LYS A 55 23.69 -6.23 -2.40
CA LYS A 55 24.89 -7.04 -2.08
C LYS A 55 24.66 -8.08 -0.99
N ILE A 56 23.60 -7.90 -0.20
CA ILE A 56 23.17 -8.82 0.85
C ILE A 56 21.65 -8.88 0.78
N LYS A 57 21.05 -10.07 0.68
CA LYS A 57 19.60 -10.26 0.83
C LYS A 57 19.29 -10.38 2.32
N LEU A 58 19.01 -9.26 2.97
CA LEU A 58 18.50 -9.29 4.34
C LEU A 58 17.03 -9.71 4.27
N PHE A 59 16.74 -10.90 4.76
CA PHE A 59 15.38 -11.32 4.98
C PHE A 59 14.83 -10.52 6.16
N GLU A 60 13.87 -9.63 5.88
CA GLU A 60 13.13 -8.92 6.93
C GLU A 60 12.39 -9.98 7.77
N GLU A 61 12.91 -10.26 8.97
CA GLU A 61 12.33 -11.21 9.92
C GLU A 61 10.84 -10.93 10.18
N GLU A 62 10.46 -9.65 10.23
CA GLU A 62 9.07 -9.21 10.35
C GLU A 62 8.18 -9.72 9.20
N LYS A 63 8.71 -9.73 7.97
CA LYS A 63 7.98 -10.15 6.76
C LYS A 63 7.80 -11.66 6.72
N GLN A 64 8.79 -12.42 7.20
CA GLN A 64 8.72 -13.89 7.28
C GLN A 64 7.86 -14.37 8.45
N GLN A 65 7.90 -13.70 9.60
CA GLN A 65 7.02 -13.99 10.73
C GLN A 65 5.55 -13.73 10.36
N GLN A 66 5.25 -12.60 9.72
CA GLN A 66 3.92 -12.32 9.18
C GLN A 66 3.48 -13.36 8.12
N GLU A 67 4.40 -13.85 7.28
CA GLU A 67 4.12 -14.91 6.29
C GLU A 67 3.78 -16.26 6.93
N LYS A 68 4.39 -16.57 8.08
CA LYS A 68 4.10 -17.80 8.84
C LYS A 68 2.73 -17.74 9.53
N GLU A 69 2.36 -16.60 10.10
CA GLU A 69 1.07 -16.42 10.78
C GLU A 69 -0.14 -16.50 9.84
N ILE A 70 0.00 -16.06 8.58
CA ILE A 70 -1.10 -16.10 7.61
C ILE A 70 -1.24 -17.50 7.02
N SER A 71 -2.05 -18.35 7.67
CA SER A 71 -2.25 -19.75 7.27
C SER A 71 -3.41 -19.92 6.28
N SER A 72 -4.43 -19.07 6.40
CA SER A 72 -5.69 -19.17 5.66
C SER A 72 -6.08 -17.85 4.99
N TYR A 73 -6.99 -17.94 4.03
CA TYR A 73 -7.57 -16.78 3.34
C TYR A 73 -8.23 -15.80 4.31
N ILE A 74 -8.86 -16.29 5.38
CA ILE A 74 -9.47 -15.43 6.42
C ILE A 74 -8.39 -14.66 7.19
N ASP A 75 -7.29 -15.33 7.56
CA ASP A 75 -6.17 -14.69 8.26
C ASP A 75 -5.58 -13.55 7.42
N TYR A 76 -5.55 -13.71 6.09
CA TYR A 76 -5.08 -12.67 5.17
C TYR A 76 -5.95 -11.41 5.25
N ILE A 77 -7.28 -11.57 5.22
CA ILE A 77 -8.22 -10.45 5.25
C ILE A 77 -8.06 -9.62 6.53
N PHE A 78 -7.80 -10.26 7.68
CA PHE A 78 -7.58 -9.54 8.95
C PHE A 78 -6.12 -9.19 9.21
N SER A 79 -5.22 -9.51 8.28
CA SER A 79 -3.80 -9.19 8.41
C SER A 79 -3.50 -7.74 8.05
N LYS A 80 -2.31 -7.27 8.45
CA LYS A 80 -1.79 -5.95 8.05
C LYS A 80 -1.64 -5.80 6.52
N LYS A 81 -1.57 -6.89 5.75
CA LYS A 81 -1.46 -6.81 4.29
C LYS A 81 -2.76 -6.30 3.65
N ALA A 82 -3.91 -6.59 4.24
CA ALA A 82 -5.20 -6.11 3.76
C ALA A 82 -5.55 -4.69 4.26
N LEU A 83 -4.61 -3.95 4.84
CA LEU A 83 -4.89 -2.59 5.35
C LEU A 83 -5.36 -1.64 4.26
N ASP A 84 -4.77 -1.71 3.06
CA ASP A 84 -5.17 -0.90 1.91
C ASP A 84 -6.66 -1.10 1.56
N PHE A 85 -7.16 -2.33 1.68
CA PHE A 85 -8.57 -2.68 1.52
C PHE A 85 -9.44 -2.06 2.63
N TRP A 86 -9.09 -2.28 3.90
CA TRP A 86 -9.89 -1.80 5.03
C TRP A 86 -9.93 -0.27 5.11
N ILE A 87 -8.82 0.40 4.80
CA ILE A 87 -8.75 1.86 4.73
C ILE A 87 -9.67 2.37 3.63
N SER A 88 -9.59 1.79 2.43
CA SER A 88 -10.46 2.17 1.31
C SER A 88 -11.95 1.96 1.65
N LEU A 89 -12.29 0.82 2.26
CA LEU A 89 -13.65 0.50 2.66
C LEU A 89 -14.18 1.45 3.75
N ALA A 90 -13.38 1.72 4.79
CA ALA A 90 -13.76 2.65 5.85
C ALA A 90 -13.96 4.07 5.30
N ILE A 91 -13.10 4.49 4.37
CA ILE A 91 -13.25 5.78 3.69
C ILE A 91 -14.56 5.86 2.93
N ILE A 92 -14.91 4.85 2.12
CA ILE A 92 -16.19 4.82 1.39
C ILE A 92 -17.37 4.89 2.36
N ILE A 93 -17.35 4.10 3.43
CA ILE A 93 -18.41 4.05 4.45
C ILE A 93 -18.57 5.39 5.17
N ILE A 94 -17.50 6.17 5.34
CA ILE A 94 -17.55 7.49 5.98
C ILE A 94 -18.00 8.56 4.99
N VAL A 95 -17.46 8.53 3.76
CA VAL A 95 -17.67 9.61 2.78
C VAL A 95 -19.01 9.51 2.09
N LEU A 96 -19.51 8.31 1.79
CA LEU A 96 -20.83 8.15 1.19
C LEU A 96 -21.94 8.85 2.01
N PRO A 97 -22.13 8.56 3.32
CA PRO A 97 -23.11 9.28 4.12
C PRO A 97 -22.73 10.74 4.36
N LEU A 98 -21.45 11.11 4.45
CA LEU A 98 -21.05 12.52 4.52
C LEU A 98 -21.56 13.30 3.30
N VAL A 99 -21.44 12.74 2.09
CA VAL A 99 -21.89 13.40 0.86
C VAL A 99 -23.42 13.42 0.76
N LEU A 100 -24.09 12.36 1.20
CA LEU A 100 -25.56 12.24 1.13
C LEU A 100 -26.31 13.02 2.22
N LEU A 101 -25.76 13.12 3.43
CA LEU A 101 -26.41 13.77 4.57
C LEU A 101 -26.13 15.28 4.62
N VAL A 102 -25.04 15.76 4.00
CA VAL A 102 -24.73 17.19 3.97
C VAL A 102 -25.52 17.85 2.84
N PRO A 103 -26.46 18.76 3.16
CA PRO A 103 -27.27 19.44 2.15
C PRO A 103 -26.44 20.27 1.18
N GLU A 104 -26.94 20.47 -0.05
CA GLU A 104 -26.24 21.26 -1.07
C GLU A 104 -26.16 22.77 -0.72
N ASP A 105 -27.11 23.25 0.09
CA ASP A 105 -27.16 24.62 0.61
C ASP A 105 -26.31 24.80 1.88
N SER A 106 -25.42 23.85 2.19
CA SER A 106 -24.53 23.89 3.36
C SER A 106 -23.72 25.19 3.45
N PHE A 107 -23.34 25.75 2.29
CA PHE A 107 -22.60 27.01 2.19
C PHE A 107 -23.45 28.26 2.45
N THR A 108 -24.75 28.19 2.21
CA THR A 108 -25.69 29.32 2.35
C THR A 108 -26.56 29.24 3.60
N SER A 109 -26.52 28.13 4.35
CA SER A 109 -27.37 27.89 5.53
C SER A 109 -27.15 28.86 6.70
N GLY A 110 -26.07 29.65 6.70
CA GLY A 110 -25.71 30.56 7.79
C GLY A 110 -25.25 29.85 9.09
N ASN A 111 -25.25 28.52 9.10
CA ASN A 111 -24.79 27.70 10.23
C ASN A 111 -23.32 27.29 10.03
N GLY A 112 -22.45 27.66 10.98
CA GLY A 112 -21.02 27.37 10.91
C GLY A 112 -20.68 25.88 10.84
N LEU A 113 -21.49 25.00 11.45
CA LEU A 113 -21.28 23.55 11.41
C LEU A 113 -21.55 22.99 10.00
N TYR A 114 -22.67 23.36 9.38
CA TYR A 114 -22.99 22.92 8.02
C TYR A 114 -21.99 23.47 7.01
N PHE A 115 -21.54 24.71 7.17
CA PHE A 115 -20.47 25.28 6.34
C PHE A 115 -19.19 24.46 6.42
N PHE A 116 -18.73 24.11 7.63
CA PHE A 116 -17.54 23.29 7.82
C PHE A 116 -17.69 21.87 7.23
N LEU A 117 -18.84 21.21 7.45
CA LEU A 117 -19.13 19.91 6.87
C LEU A 117 -19.19 19.96 5.33
N GLY A 118 -19.67 21.05 4.74
CA GLY A 118 -19.65 21.28 3.29
C GLY A 118 -18.23 21.34 2.72
N ILE A 119 -17.30 22.00 3.43
CA ILE A 119 -15.88 22.02 3.06
C ILE A 119 -15.29 20.60 3.11
N LEU A 120 -15.57 19.85 4.19
CA LEU A 120 -15.12 18.47 4.31
C LEU A 120 -15.66 17.60 3.18
N ARG A 121 -16.97 17.69 2.87
CA ARG A 121 -17.60 17.00 1.74
C ARG A 121 -16.87 17.30 0.42
N MET A 122 -16.55 18.57 0.16
CA MET A 122 -15.88 18.98 -1.08
C MET A 122 -14.46 18.40 -1.20
N ILE A 123 -13.67 18.52 -0.13
CA ILE A 123 -12.27 18.07 -0.11
C ILE A 123 -12.19 16.55 -0.14
N PHE A 124 -12.87 15.89 0.82
CA PHE A 124 -12.84 14.43 0.94
C PHE A 124 -13.52 13.79 -0.27
N GLY A 125 -14.71 14.24 -0.63
CA GLY A 125 -15.42 13.71 -1.80
C GLY A 125 -14.58 13.80 -3.07
N GLY A 126 -14.00 14.96 -3.36
CA GLY A 126 -13.17 15.15 -4.56
C GLY A 126 -11.90 14.30 -4.57
N ILE A 127 -11.10 14.35 -3.50
CA ILE A 127 -9.83 13.61 -3.42
C ILE A 127 -10.07 12.11 -3.50
N ILE A 128 -11.07 11.61 -2.79
CA ILE A 128 -11.36 10.18 -2.69
C ILE A 128 -11.88 9.64 -4.02
N THR A 129 -12.78 10.38 -4.67
CA THR A 129 -13.29 10.08 -6.02
C THR A 129 -12.15 10.00 -7.04
N ILE A 130 -11.12 10.85 -6.90
CA ILE A 130 -9.98 10.90 -7.81
C ILE A 130 -8.86 9.92 -7.42
N LEU A 131 -8.82 9.39 -6.20
CA LEU A 131 -7.70 8.55 -5.77
C LEU A 131 -8.06 7.07 -5.68
N LEU A 132 -9.20 6.74 -5.07
CA LEU A 132 -9.54 5.35 -4.74
C LEU A 132 -9.81 4.44 -5.95
N PRO A 133 -10.60 4.83 -6.97
CA PRO A 133 -10.94 3.88 -8.04
C PRO A 133 -9.72 3.41 -8.83
N GLY A 134 -8.82 4.34 -9.19
CA GLY A 134 -7.57 4.02 -9.86
C GLY A 134 -6.58 3.24 -8.98
N PHE A 135 -6.53 3.55 -7.68
CA PHE A 135 -5.70 2.79 -6.74
C PHE A 135 -6.16 1.33 -6.63
N GLY A 136 -7.46 1.08 -6.45
CA GLY A 136 -8.02 -0.27 -6.43
C GLY A 136 -7.74 -1.04 -7.72
N LEU A 137 -7.86 -0.37 -8.87
CA LEU A 137 -7.58 -0.99 -10.17
C LEU A 137 -6.09 -1.33 -10.33
N ILE A 138 -5.18 -0.47 -9.90
CA ILE A 138 -3.74 -0.75 -9.96
C ILE A 138 -3.34 -1.87 -9.01
N SER A 139 -3.89 -1.90 -7.80
CA SER A 139 -3.68 -3.00 -6.86
C SER A 139 -4.19 -4.34 -7.42
N THR A 140 -5.24 -4.29 -8.24
CA THR A 140 -5.75 -5.45 -8.98
C THR A 140 -4.76 -5.89 -10.08
N LEU A 141 -4.32 -4.96 -10.94
CA LEU A 141 -3.46 -5.28 -12.08
C LEU A 141 -2.03 -5.65 -11.68
N TYR A 142 -1.50 -5.01 -10.64
CA TYR A 142 -0.14 -5.17 -10.15
C TYR A 142 -0.14 -5.44 -8.63
N PRO A 143 -0.58 -6.65 -8.20
CA PRO A 143 -0.72 -6.98 -6.79
C PRO A 143 0.63 -7.13 -6.07
N THR A 144 1.74 -7.23 -6.81
CA THR A 144 3.08 -7.41 -6.24
C THR A 144 3.87 -6.10 -6.27
N ASN A 145 4.35 -5.65 -5.11
CA ASN A 145 5.20 -4.44 -4.97
C ASN A 145 6.56 -4.49 -5.72
N LYS A 146 6.85 -5.55 -6.46
CA LYS A 146 8.07 -5.69 -7.27
C LYS A 146 7.89 -5.19 -8.71
N GLU A 147 6.64 -4.98 -9.14
CA GLU A 147 6.31 -4.70 -10.54
C GLU A 147 6.35 -3.21 -10.88
N LEU A 148 6.02 -2.35 -9.90
CA LEU A 148 6.01 -0.91 -10.06
C LEU A 148 6.68 -0.24 -8.86
N ASP A 149 7.48 0.80 -9.13
CA ASP A 149 7.97 1.67 -8.07
C ASP A 149 6.79 2.40 -7.40
N THR A 150 6.95 2.75 -6.12
CA THR A 150 5.90 3.38 -5.32
C THR A 150 5.39 4.67 -5.97
N LEU A 151 6.30 5.50 -6.51
CA LEU A 151 5.92 6.75 -7.16
C LEU A 151 5.14 6.51 -8.46
N GLN A 152 5.53 5.50 -9.24
CA GLN A 152 4.85 5.12 -10.48
C GLN A 152 3.45 4.59 -10.19
N ARG A 153 3.29 3.76 -9.15
CA ARG A 153 2.01 3.21 -8.72
C ARG A 153 1.01 4.33 -8.40
N TYR A 154 1.43 5.34 -7.63
CA TYR A 154 0.58 6.49 -7.32
C TYR A 154 0.26 7.32 -8.56
N GLY A 155 1.26 7.65 -9.39
CA GLY A 155 1.05 8.42 -10.62
C GLY A 155 0.07 7.75 -11.58
N LEU A 156 0.18 6.43 -11.76
CA LEU A 156 -0.70 5.65 -12.61
C LEU A 156 -2.12 5.55 -12.02
N SER A 157 -2.24 5.42 -10.70
CA SER A 157 -3.53 5.44 -9.99
C SER A 157 -4.28 6.75 -10.24
N PHE A 158 -3.61 7.90 -10.14
CA PHE A 158 -4.21 9.20 -10.47
C PHE A 158 -4.71 9.26 -11.91
N GLY A 159 -3.89 8.82 -12.87
CA GLY A 159 -4.28 8.80 -14.28
C GLY A 159 -5.50 7.92 -14.54
N LEU A 160 -5.53 6.72 -13.96
CA LEU A 160 -6.64 5.78 -14.12
C LEU A 160 -7.94 6.28 -13.50
N SER A 161 -7.89 6.91 -12.33
CA SER A 161 -9.08 7.48 -11.73
C SER A 161 -9.71 8.56 -12.59
N ILE A 162 -8.91 9.46 -13.19
CA ILE A 162 -9.44 10.49 -14.10
C ILE A 162 -10.16 9.82 -15.29
N VAL A 163 -9.54 8.79 -15.88
CA VAL A 163 -10.16 8.03 -16.97
C VAL A 163 -11.48 7.39 -16.51
N ILE A 164 -11.50 6.74 -15.35
CA ILE A 164 -12.70 6.12 -14.79
C ILE A 164 -13.81 7.15 -14.57
N VAL A 165 -13.50 8.29 -13.95
CA VAL A 165 -14.48 9.36 -13.68
C VAL A 165 -15.07 9.90 -14.98
N VAL A 166 -14.23 10.18 -15.99
CA VAL A 166 -14.70 10.67 -17.30
C VAL A 166 -15.58 9.64 -17.99
N LEU A 167 -15.18 8.36 -17.99
CA LEU A 167 -15.95 7.29 -18.59
C LEU A 167 -17.31 7.10 -17.89
N VAL A 168 -17.34 7.17 -16.56
CA VAL A 168 -18.58 7.06 -15.78
C VAL A 168 -19.52 8.22 -16.08
N GLY A 169 -19.01 9.45 -16.15
CA GLY A 169 -19.80 10.61 -16.55
C GLY A 169 -20.40 10.45 -17.96
N LEU A 170 -19.61 9.92 -18.91
CA LEU A 170 -20.07 9.65 -20.27
C LEU A 170 -21.14 8.56 -20.30
N ILE A 171 -20.94 7.44 -19.60
CA ILE A 171 -21.91 6.34 -19.54
C ILE A 171 -23.21 6.82 -18.91
N LEU A 172 -23.14 7.55 -17.80
CA LEU A 172 -24.31 8.08 -17.11
C LEU A 172 -25.13 9.04 -17.97
N ASN A 173 -24.48 9.77 -18.88
CA ASN A 173 -25.17 10.61 -19.85
C ASN A 173 -26.14 9.83 -20.77
N PHE A 174 -25.86 8.55 -21.02
CA PHE A 174 -26.74 7.68 -21.80
C PHE A 174 -27.75 6.91 -20.94
N THR A 175 -27.73 7.10 -19.62
CA THR A 175 -28.69 6.50 -18.69
C THR A 175 -29.85 7.46 -18.40
N PRO A 176 -31.05 6.96 -18.04
CA PRO A 176 -32.19 7.82 -17.68
C PRO A 176 -31.94 8.68 -16.43
N PHE A 177 -30.88 8.41 -15.67
CA PHE A 177 -30.51 9.16 -14.47
C PHE A 177 -29.73 10.45 -14.77
N GLY A 178 -29.13 10.56 -15.96
CA GLY A 178 -28.34 11.70 -16.41
C GLY A 178 -27.07 11.98 -15.59
N ILE A 179 -26.46 13.13 -15.85
CA ILE A 179 -25.24 13.61 -15.16
C ILE A 179 -25.66 14.37 -13.90
N THR A 180 -26.24 13.68 -12.93
CA THR A 180 -26.59 14.23 -11.62
C THR A 180 -25.64 13.69 -10.54
N LEU A 181 -25.52 14.41 -9.42
CA LEU A 181 -24.55 14.08 -8.37
C LEU A 181 -24.75 12.66 -7.81
N ILE A 182 -25.99 12.30 -7.52
CA ILE A 182 -26.34 11.03 -6.87
C ILE A 182 -25.91 9.83 -7.74
N PRO A 183 -26.32 9.72 -9.02
CA PRO A 183 -25.87 8.64 -9.91
C PRO A 183 -24.36 8.58 -10.11
N ILE A 184 -23.68 9.73 -10.22
CA ILE A 184 -22.22 9.77 -10.36
C ILE A 184 -21.56 9.18 -9.12
N LEU A 185 -21.96 9.65 -7.93
CA LEU A 185 -21.42 9.19 -6.66
C LEU A 185 -21.60 7.67 -6.50
N PHE A 186 -22.83 7.18 -6.65
CA PHE A 186 -23.11 5.75 -6.53
C PHE A 186 -22.35 4.90 -7.55
N SER A 187 -22.21 5.38 -8.79
CA SER A 187 -21.49 4.65 -9.83
C SER A 187 -20.00 4.56 -9.53
N ILE A 188 -19.37 5.67 -9.10
CA ILE A 188 -17.95 5.68 -8.74
C ILE A 188 -17.70 4.82 -7.50
N ASP A 189 -18.54 4.93 -6.47
CA ASP A 189 -18.38 4.14 -5.26
C ASP A 189 -18.55 2.65 -5.54
N LEU A 190 -19.50 2.26 -6.39
CA LEU A 190 -19.69 0.86 -6.79
C LEU A 190 -18.48 0.32 -7.55
N ILE A 191 -17.95 1.10 -8.51
CA ILE A 191 -16.74 0.72 -9.26
C ILE A 191 -15.54 0.61 -8.33
N THR A 192 -15.37 1.58 -7.44
CA THR A 192 -14.28 1.60 -6.46
C THR A 192 -14.36 0.37 -5.57
N LEU A 193 -15.52 0.07 -5.00
CA LEU A 193 -15.72 -1.10 -4.15
C LEU A 193 -15.44 -2.40 -4.90
N THR A 194 -15.87 -2.49 -6.17
CA THR A 194 -15.58 -3.64 -7.03
C THR A 194 -14.07 -3.83 -7.22
N PHE A 195 -13.33 -2.78 -7.56
CA PHE A 195 -11.88 -2.85 -7.73
C PHE A 195 -11.14 -3.11 -6.42
N THR A 196 -11.59 -2.53 -5.31
CA THR A 196 -11.01 -2.78 -3.98
C THR A 196 -11.18 -4.24 -3.56
N VAL A 197 -12.34 -4.85 -3.81
CA VAL A 197 -12.57 -6.29 -3.55
C VAL A 197 -11.74 -7.17 -4.49
N LEU A 198 -11.66 -6.83 -5.77
CA LEU A 198 -10.85 -7.56 -6.74
C LEU A 198 -9.36 -7.49 -6.39
N ALA A 199 -8.86 -6.32 -5.97
CA ALA A 199 -7.48 -6.15 -5.51
C ALA A 199 -7.18 -7.08 -4.35
N LEU A 200 -8.02 -7.08 -3.31
CA LEU A 200 -7.87 -7.97 -2.16
C LEU A 200 -7.78 -9.44 -2.60
N PHE A 201 -8.68 -9.86 -3.49
CA PHE A 201 -8.68 -11.23 -4.00
C PHE A 201 -7.42 -11.57 -4.79
N MET A 202 -6.94 -10.66 -5.65
CA MET A 202 -5.74 -10.87 -6.46
C MET A 202 -4.46 -10.89 -5.62
N GLU A 203 -4.32 -9.97 -4.66
CA GLU A 203 -3.20 -9.94 -3.72
C GLU A 203 -3.16 -11.21 -2.87
N MET A 204 -4.30 -11.63 -2.35
CA MET A 204 -4.44 -12.86 -1.58
C MET A 204 -4.05 -14.08 -2.41
N ARG A 205 -4.52 -14.19 -3.65
CA ARG A 205 -4.15 -15.28 -4.56
C ARG A 205 -2.66 -15.28 -4.88
N ALA A 206 -2.08 -14.12 -5.15
CA ALA A 206 -0.65 -13.96 -5.44
C ALA A 206 0.19 -14.38 -4.22
N PHE A 207 -0.24 -13.98 -3.02
CA PHE A 207 0.41 -14.31 -1.77
C PHE A 207 0.47 -15.82 -1.50
N PHE A 208 -0.66 -16.52 -1.57
CA PHE A 208 -0.68 -17.97 -1.32
C PHE A 208 0.06 -18.75 -2.41
N LYS A 209 0.09 -18.25 -3.65
CA LYS A 209 0.90 -18.85 -4.72
C LYS A 209 2.40 -18.76 -4.42
N ASP A 210 2.91 -17.60 -4.00
CA ASP A 210 4.32 -17.41 -3.62
C ASP A 210 4.68 -18.26 -2.39
N LYS A 211 3.80 -18.30 -1.38
CA LYS A 211 3.98 -19.12 -0.17
C LYS A 211 4.13 -20.61 -0.51
N ASN A 212 3.27 -21.15 -1.36
CA ASN A 212 3.32 -22.56 -1.75
C ASN A 212 4.58 -22.90 -2.57
N SER A 213 5.06 -21.97 -3.42
CA SER A 213 6.29 -22.19 -4.20
C SER A 213 7.59 -22.19 -3.39
N LYS A 214 7.59 -21.60 -2.18
CA LYS A 214 8.76 -21.62 -1.29
C LYS A 214 8.83 -22.87 -0.42
N ILE A 215 7.75 -23.66 -0.35
CA ILE A 215 7.63 -24.85 0.50
C ILE A 215 7.89 -26.14 -0.31
N SER A 216 7.76 -26.09 -1.64
CA SER A 216 8.13 -27.16 -2.58
C SER A 216 9.60 -27.12 -2.97
#